data_AF-X0VY19-F1
#
_entry.id   AF-X0VY19-F1
#
_cell.length_a   1.000
_cell.length_b   1.000
_cell.length_c   1.000
_cell.angle_alpha   90.00
_cell.angle_beta   90.00
_cell.angle_gamma   90.00
#
_symmetry.space_group_name_H-M   'P 1'
#
loop_
_entity.id
_entity.type
_entity.pdbx_description
1 polymer ?
#
loop_
_entity_poly.entity_id
_entity_poly.type
_entity_poly.pdbx_seq_one_letter_code
_entity_poly.pdbx_strand_id
1 'polypeptide(L)'
;NSMNKQNVLLDFEDFLNSYENKNYVNSSTKNKFPIYSEDPLTEEYAYLIGKVIGDGHLDSNFTLKLIGKEKDLIVLRNLIINKFGIDANKFSIRKRVSKGVSHLLQVNYAFFGRILYLLGAPRGNKTKKAFNVPPWILTNKRFKKRFLQALLEDELTAIKIRKCNYSVAPRLKLAKREELIPNLREFMQQVKEAIESFGVECSHISRPIKTRTECQDLYFRIKPNKRNIIKFKEEIGFRLNQDKIDNLKICYDILKRTLN
;
A
#
# COMPACT_ATOMS: atom_id res chain seq x y z
N ASN A 1 3.00 14.45 35.11
CA ASN A 1 3.12 13.00 34.82
C ASN A 1 1.87 12.42 34.15
N SER A 2 1.49 12.94 32.99
CA SER A 2 0.59 12.27 32.04
C SER A 2 0.86 12.79 30.62
N MET A 3 2.12 12.71 30.17
CA MET A 3 2.45 13.11 28.80
C MET A 3 1.90 12.07 27.81
N ASN A 4 0.85 12.44 27.09
CA ASN A 4 0.47 12.01 25.74
C ASN A 4 0.81 10.57 25.30
N LYS A 5 0.31 9.55 26.03
CA LYS A 5 0.26 8.17 25.48
C LYS A 5 -0.67 8.02 24.27
N GLN A 6 -1.50 9.02 23.94
CA GLN A 6 -2.50 8.92 22.87
C GLN A 6 -1.94 8.94 21.43
N ASN A 7 -0.66 9.32 21.23
CA ASN A 7 -0.10 9.52 19.89
C ASN A 7 1.08 8.60 19.55
N VAL A 8 1.48 7.68 20.43
CA VAL A 8 2.58 6.74 20.16
C VAL A 8 2.06 5.58 19.33
N LEU A 9 2.62 5.36 18.14
CA LEU A 9 2.29 4.23 17.27
C LEU A 9 3.18 3.02 17.50
N LEU A 10 4.44 3.26 17.85
CA LEU A 10 5.40 2.20 18.16
C LEU A 10 6.45 2.74 19.12
N ASP A 11 6.52 2.18 20.32
CA ASP A 11 7.59 2.51 21.25
C ASP A 11 8.82 1.60 21.08
N PHE A 12 9.92 1.97 21.75
CA PHE A 12 11.16 1.21 21.67
C PHE A 12 11.05 -0.16 22.35
N GLU A 13 10.23 -0.28 23.39
CA GLU A 13 10.09 -1.52 24.16
C GLU A 13 9.31 -2.57 23.36
N ASP A 14 8.22 -2.17 22.69
CA ASP A 14 7.48 -2.97 21.71
C ASP A 14 8.41 -3.46 20.59
N PHE A 15 9.26 -2.57 20.08
CA PHE A 15 10.25 -2.92 19.07
C PHE A 15 11.26 -3.93 19.60
N LEU A 16 11.82 -3.69 20.78
CA LEU A 16 12.81 -4.54 21.44
C LEU A 16 12.25 -5.93 21.74
N ASN A 17 11.00 -6.00 22.20
CA ASN A 17 10.30 -7.25 22.52
C ASN A 17 9.95 -8.11 21.30
N SER A 18 10.06 -7.54 20.09
CA SER A 18 9.92 -8.35 18.89
C SER A 18 11.16 -9.19 18.56
N TYR A 19 12.32 -8.93 19.19
CA TYR A 19 13.52 -9.75 19.05
C TYR A 19 13.55 -10.87 20.09
N GLU A 20 13.86 -12.08 19.65
CA GLU A 20 14.13 -13.21 20.55
C GLU A 20 15.37 -12.95 21.42
N ASN A 21 16.41 -12.35 20.84
CA ASN A 21 17.61 -11.93 21.55
C ASN A 21 17.81 -10.41 21.40
N LYS A 22 17.64 -9.69 22.51
CA LYS A 22 17.72 -8.23 22.59
C LYS A 22 19.13 -7.68 22.23
N ASN A 23 20.18 -8.50 22.29
CA ASN A 23 21.55 -8.10 21.95
C ASN A 23 21.75 -7.80 20.44
N TYR A 24 20.83 -8.24 19.57
CA TYR A 24 20.84 -7.88 18.16
C TYR A 24 20.37 -6.44 17.89
N VAL A 25 19.84 -5.76 18.90
CA VAL A 25 19.41 -4.37 18.80
C VAL A 25 20.57 -3.47 19.20
N ASN A 26 21.12 -2.73 18.23
CA ASN A 26 22.15 -1.74 18.50
C ASN A 26 21.53 -0.58 19.32
N SER A 27 22.22 -0.14 20.39
CA SER A 27 21.78 0.96 21.25
C SER A 27 21.49 2.26 20.47
N SER A 28 22.21 2.50 19.36
CA SER A 28 21.98 3.65 18.48
C SER A 28 20.57 3.66 17.85
N THR A 29 19.89 2.51 17.76
CA THR A 29 18.54 2.43 17.20
C THR A 29 17.47 3.04 18.09
N LYS A 30 17.75 3.21 19.39
CA LYS A 30 16.81 3.80 20.35
C LYS A 30 16.41 5.23 19.96
N ASN A 31 17.26 5.96 19.24
CA ASN A 31 16.97 7.30 18.75
C ASN A 31 15.92 7.36 17.62
N LYS A 32 15.52 6.21 17.05
CA LYS A 32 14.46 6.10 16.05
C LYS A 32 13.07 5.92 16.66
N PHE A 33 12.98 5.92 18.00
CA PHE A 33 11.77 5.67 18.75
C PHE A 33 11.54 6.73 19.82
N PRO A 34 10.29 6.91 20.27
CA PRO A 34 9.08 6.28 19.71
C PRO A 34 8.70 6.89 18.34
N ILE A 35 7.92 6.14 17.57
CA ILE A 35 7.26 6.64 16.36
C ILE A 35 5.90 7.20 16.77
N TYR A 36 5.67 8.48 16.51
CA TYR A 36 4.42 9.16 16.81
C TYR A 36 3.52 9.29 15.59
N SER A 37 2.20 9.38 15.81
CA SER A 37 1.24 9.70 14.75
C SER A 37 1.58 11.01 14.06
N GLU A 38 2.05 12.00 14.81
CA GLU A 38 2.34 13.34 14.29
C GLU A 38 3.69 13.43 13.54
N ASP A 39 4.49 12.37 13.55
CA ASP A 39 5.78 12.39 12.85
C ASP A 39 5.55 12.54 11.35
N PRO A 40 6.27 13.45 10.66
CA PRO A 40 6.14 13.62 9.21
C PRO A 40 6.41 12.34 8.39
N LEU A 41 7.15 11.39 8.96
CA LEU A 41 7.45 10.10 8.32
C LEU A 41 6.31 9.07 8.45
N THR A 42 5.34 9.28 9.34
CA THR A 42 4.25 8.32 9.58
C THR A 42 3.40 8.08 8.33
N GLU A 43 3.20 9.11 7.50
CA GLU A 43 2.51 8.93 6.23
C GLU A 43 3.30 8.07 5.22
N GLU A 44 4.63 8.04 5.32
CA GLU A 44 5.48 7.20 4.47
C GLU A 44 5.44 5.74 4.91
N TYR A 45 5.29 5.46 6.22
CA TYR A 45 5.00 4.11 6.69
C TYR A 45 3.65 3.61 6.16
N ALA A 46 2.61 4.46 6.14
CA ALA A 46 1.30 4.10 5.58
C ALA A 46 1.42 3.75 4.09
N TYR A 47 2.21 4.52 3.33
CA TYR A 47 2.52 4.23 1.94
C TYR A 47 3.21 2.87 1.78
N LEU A 48 4.26 2.60 2.55
CA LEU A 48 5.02 1.34 2.44
C LEU A 48 4.20 0.13 2.86
N ILE A 49 3.34 0.25 3.88
CA ILE A 49 2.38 -0.81 4.26
C ILE A 49 1.43 -1.10 3.09
N GLY A 50 0.92 -0.06 2.41
CA GLY A 50 0.13 -0.24 1.19
C GLY A 50 0.89 -1.01 0.10
N LYS A 51 2.18 -0.72 -0.12
CA LYS A 51 3.03 -1.46 -1.07
C LYS A 51 3.26 -2.91 -0.63
N VAL A 52 3.43 -3.17 0.68
CA VAL A 52 3.54 -4.54 1.21
C VAL A 52 2.26 -5.33 0.97
N ILE A 53 1.09 -4.69 1.12
CA ILE A 53 -0.20 -5.34 0.89
C ILE A 53 -0.45 -5.61 -0.60
N GLY A 54 -0.09 -4.68 -1.49
CA GLY A 54 -0.17 -4.83 -2.95
C GLY A 54 0.84 -5.83 -3.52
N ASP A 55 1.79 -5.37 -4.35
CA ASP A 55 2.75 -6.27 -5.01
C ASP A 55 3.97 -6.63 -4.15
N GLY A 56 4.06 -6.07 -2.94
CA GLY A 56 5.15 -6.32 -2.00
C GLY A 56 5.02 -7.59 -1.17
N HIS A 57 6.09 -7.90 -0.46
CA HIS A 57 6.18 -9.02 0.46
C HIS A 57 7.15 -8.71 1.58
N LEU A 58 6.74 -8.97 2.81
CA LEU A 58 7.61 -8.98 3.97
C LEU A 58 7.83 -10.44 4.39
N ASP A 59 9.06 -10.94 4.27
CA ASP A 59 9.34 -12.34 4.57
C ASP A 59 9.53 -12.63 6.07
N SER A 60 9.76 -13.89 6.42
CA SER A 60 9.95 -14.33 7.81
C SER A 60 11.12 -13.62 8.50
N ASN A 61 12.13 -13.22 7.74
CA ASN A 61 13.34 -12.55 8.22
C ASN A 61 13.21 -11.01 8.20
N PHE A 62 11.99 -10.50 8.01
CA PHE A 62 11.71 -9.07 7.89
C PHE A 62 12.43 -8.40 6.72
N THR A 63 12.75 -9.15 5.67
CA THR A 63 13.28 -8.57 4.44
C THR A 63 12.11 -8.06 3.60
N LEU A 64 12.11 -6.76 3.30
CA LEU A 64 11.12 -6.15 2.41
C LEU A 64 11.49 -6.45 0.96
N LYS A 65 10.53 -7.00 0.21
CA LYS A 65 10.64 -7.37 -1.20
C LYS A 65 9.52 -6.70 -1.97
N LEU A 66 9.85 -5.96 -3.03
CA LEU A 66 8.91 -5.17 -3.82
C LEU A 66 9.10 -5.53 -5.30
N ILE A 67 8.00 -5.84 -5.99
CA ILE A 67 8.03 -6.26 -7.39
C ILE A 67 7.44 -5.16 -8.26
N GLY A 68 8.03 -4.92 -9.42
CA GLY A 68 7.52 -3.90 -10.35
C GLY A 68 8.41 -3.67 -11.56
N LYS A 69 8.16 -2.55 -12.26
CA LYS A 69 9.06 -2.06 -13.33
C LYS A 69 10.31 -1.44 -12.70
N GLU A 70 11.45 -1.62 -13.35
CA GLU A 70 12.73 -1.14 -12.83
C GLU A 70 12.73 0.35 -12.52
N LYS A 71 12.24 1.17 -13.46
CA LYS A 71 12.14 2.63 -13.28
C LYS A 71 11.36 3.02 -12.01
N ASP A 72 10.23 2.36 -11.76
CA ASP A 72 9.36 2.67 -10.62
C ASP A 72 10.02 2.20 -9.30
N LEU A 73 10.74 1.08 -9.35
CA LEU A 73 11.50 0.57 -8.19
C LEU A 73 12.71 1.43 -7.86
N ILE A 74 13.39 2.03 -8.84
CA ILE A 74 14.48 2.99 -8.60
C ILE A 74 13.94 4.23 -7.89
N VAL A 75 12.80 4.77 -8.34
CA VAL A 75 12.15 5.92 -7.69
C VAL A 75 11.74 5.55 -6.25
N LEU A 76 11.13 4.38 -6.05
CA LEU A 76 10.75 3.90 -4.71
C LEU A 76 11.96 3.69 -3.80
N ARG A 77 13.06 3.12 -4.31
CA ARG A 77 14.32 2.97 -3.56
C ARG A 77 14.83 4.33 -3.09
N ASN A 78 14.90 5.32 -3.99
CA ASN A 78 15.39 6.65 -3.66
C ASN A 78 14.48 7.35 -2.63
N LEU A 79 13.16 7.18 -2.74
CA LEU A 79 12.22 7.66 -1.72
C LEU A 79 12.53 7.05 -0.35
N ILE A 80 12.73 5.73 -0.26
CA ILE A 80 12.99 5.05 1.01
C ILE A 80 14.33 5.53 1.60
N ILE A 81 15.39 5.62 0.79
CA ILE A 81 16.71 6.13 1.21
C ILE A 81 16.55 7.54 1.79
N ASN A 82 15.90 8.45 1.05
CA ASN A 82 15.79 9.85 1.43
C ASN A 82 14.90 10.08 2.65
N LYS A 83 13.82 9.30 2.80
CA LYS A 83 12.86 9.48 3.90
C LYS A 83 13.33 8.82 5.19
N PHE A 84 13.95 7.65 5.11
CA PHE A 84 14.29 6.85 6.30
C PHE A 84 15.78 6.84 6.62
N GLY A 85 16.63 7.44 5.77
CA GLY A 85 18.07 7.49 5.97
C GLY A 85 18.71 6.10 5.97
N ILE A 86 18.22 5.21 5.11
CA ILE A 86 18.75 3.84 4.99
C ILE A 86 19.89 3.83 3.97
N ASP A 87 21.02 3.22 4.34
CA ASP A 87 22.16 3.10 3.44
C ASP A 87 21.81 2.43 2.12
N ALA A 88 22.31 3.02 1.04
CA ALA A 88 22.12 2.52 -0.33
C ALA A 88 22.59 1.07 -0.52
N ASN A 89 23.56 0.61 0.29
CA ASN A 89 24.10 -0.76 0.29
C ASN A 89 23.12 -1.82 0.82
N LYS A 90 22.05 -1.42 1.52
CA LYS A 90 21.01 -2.34 1.99
C LYS A 90 20.06 -2.74 0.87
N PHE A 91 20.12 -2.09 -0.28
CA PHE A 91 19.20 -2.32 -1.38
C PHE A 91 19.84 -3.16 -2.48
N SER A 92 19.06 -4.04 -3.09
CA SER A 92 19.41 -4.66 -4.36
C SER A 92 18.21 -4.68 -5.30
N ILE A 93 18.47 -4.48 -6.60
CA ILE A 93 17.47 -4.62 -7.66
C ILE A 93 17.92 -5.77 -8.56
N ARG A 94 17.03 -6.71 -8.83
CA ARG A 94 17.32 -7.89 -9.67
C ARG A 94 16.21 -8.09 -10.68
N LYS A 95 16.58 -8.37 -11.93
CA LYS A 95 15.64 -8.76 -12.98
C LYS A 95 14.99 -10.10 -12.64
N ARG A 96 13.69 -10.22 -12.92
CA ARG A 96 12.87 -11.43 -12.76
C ARG A 96 12.15 -11.70 -14.06
N VAL A 97 12.41 -12.87 -14.65
CA VAL A 97 11.72 -13.37 -15.84
C VAL A 97 10.76 -14.46 -15.39
N SER A 98 9.46 -14.22 -15.55
CA SER A 98 8.42 -15.24 -15.34
C SER A 98 7.42 -15.18 -16.50
N LYS A 99 6.20 -14.71 -16.28
CA LYS A 99 5.19 -14.45 -17.33
C LYS A 99 5.40 -13.11 -18.05
N GLY A 100 6.65 -12.62 -18.05
CA GLY A 100 7.05 -11.29 -18.46
C GLY A 100 8.32 -10.85 -17.72
N VAL A 101 8.85 -9.68 -18.08
CA VAL A 101 10.00 -9.07 -17.42
C VAL A 101 9.51 -8.15 -16.30
N SER A 102 9.93 -8.45 -15.08
CA SER A 102 9.73 -7.64 -13.88
C SER A 102 11.05 -7.50 -13.14
N HIS A 103 11.08 -6.67 -12.11
CA HIS A 103 12.23 -6.50 -11.25
C HIS A 103 11.82 -6.70 -9.80
N LEU A 104 12.78 -7.09 -8.96
CA LEU A 104 12.63 -7.22 -7.52
C LEU A 104 13.59 -6.24 -6.85
N LEU A 105 13.03 -5.30 -6.09
CA LEU A 105 13.75 -4.48 -5.13
C LEU A 105 13.70 -5.21 -3.78
N GLN A 106 14.86 -5.49 -3.22
CA GLN A 106 15.02 -6.09 -1.91
C GLN A 106 15.72 -5.12 -0.96
N VAL A 107 15.14 -4.91 0.22
CA VAL A 107 15.73 -4.11 1.31
C VAL A 107 16.23 -5.06 2.39
N ASN A 108 17.54 -5.30 2.40
CA ASN A 108 18.26 -6.17 3.32
C ASN A 108 18.52 -5.47 4.66
N TYR A 109 17.45 -5.00 5.28
CA TYR A 109 17.54 -4.32 6.57
C TYR A 109 16.36 -4.74 7.46
N ALA A 110 16.56 -5.85 8.18
CA ALA A 110 15.53 -6.47 9.01
C ALA A 110 14.95 -5.52 10.07
N PHE A 111 15.76 -4.60 10.61
CA PHE A 111 15.31 -3.52 11.50
C PHE A 111 14.15 -2.73 10.87
N PHE A 112 14.29 -2.32 9.61
CA PHE A 112 13.27 -1.56 8.90
C PHE A 112 12.02 -2.38 8.60
N GLY A 113 12.18 -3.61 8.13
CA GLY A 113 11.04 -4.49 7.88
C GLY A 113 10.26 -4.85 9.14
N ARG A 114 10.96 -4.93 10.29
CA ARG A 114 10.35 -5.18 11.60
C ARG A 114 9.53 -3.98 12.08
N ILE A 115 9.98 -2.75 11.84
CA ILE A 115 9.15 -1.56 12.06
C ILE A 115 7.87 -1.64 11.23
N LEU A 116 7.96 -1.97 9.94
CA LEU A 116 6.77 -2.12 9.09
C LEU A 116 5.81 -3.18 9.62
N TYR A 117 6.34 -4.33 10.05
CA TYR A 117 5.53 -5.40 10.65
C TYR A 117 4.79 -4.94 11.90
N LEU A 118 5.50 -4.29 12.83
CA LEU A 118 4.93 -3.81 14.09
C LEU A 118 3.91 -2.69 13.87
N LEU A 119 4.10 -1.87 12.84
CA LEU A 119 3.11 -0.89 12.39
C LEU A 119 1.92 -1.51 11.63
N GLY A 120 1.89 -2.84 11.45
CA GLY A 120 0.75 -3.59 10.94
C GLY A 120 0.88 -4.14 9.51
N ALA A 121 2.07 -4.12 8.90
CA ALA A 121 2.29 -4.78 7.61
C ALA A 121 2.16 -6.31 7.74
N PRO A 122 1.41 -6.99 6.85
CA PRO A 122 1.31 -8.44 6.91
C PRO A 122 2.64 -9.11 6.53
N ARG A 123 3.04 -10.13 7.30
CA ARG A 123 4.25 -10.93 7.06
C ARG A 123 3.91 -12.30 6.47
N GLY A 124 4.62 -12.71 5.42
CA GLY A 124 4.48 -14.02 4.77
C GLY A 124 3.39 -14.06 3.69
N ASN A 125 2.77 -15.23 3.50
CA ASN A 125 1.79 -15.42 2.44
C ASN A 125 0.43 -14.76 2.79
N LYS A 126 0.15 -13.62 2.15
CA LYS A 126 -1.07 -12.81 2.32
C LYS A 126 -2.36 -13.55 1.98
N THR A 127 -2.33 -14.54 1.07
CA THR A 127 -3.54 -15.30 0.72
C THR A 127 -3.95 -16.28 1.81
N LYS A 128 -3.03 -16.63 2.72
CA LYS A 128 -3.21 -17.61 3.81
C LYS A 128 -3.26 -16.98 5.20
N LYS A 129 -3.34 -15.66 5.31
CA LYS A 129 -3.35 -14.95 6.60
C LYS A 129 -4.44 -13.91 6.66
N ALA A 130 -5.10 -13.79 7.80
CA ALA A 130 -5.98 -12.66 8.08
C ALA A 130 -5.16 -11.38 8.29
N PHE A 131 -5.63 -10.27 7.75
CA PHE A 131 -5.09 -8.94 8.00
C PHE A 131 -6.14 -7.90 7.58
N ASN A 132 -6.09 -6.74 8.23
CA ASN A 132 -6.96 -5.58 7.97
C ASN A 132 -6.09 -4.34 7.76
N VAL A 133 -6.70 -3.21 7.37
CA VAL A 133 -5.98 -1.92 7.34
C VAL A 133 -5.65 -1.55 8.79
N PRO A 134 -4.38 -1.23 9.12
CA PRO A 134 -4.03 -0.79 10.48
C PRO A 134 -4.90 0.39 10.92
N PRO A 135 -5.52 0.36 12.13
CA PRO A 135 -6.46 1.39 12.55
C PRO A 135 -5.90 2.81 12.50
N TRP A 136 -4.63 2.98 12.87
CA TRP A 136 -3.94 4.28 12.83
C TRP A 136 -3.86 4.87 11.42
N ILE A 137 -3.88 4.05 10.35
CA ILE A 137 -3.92 4.55 8.97
C ILE A 137 -5.28 5.18 8.68
N LEU A 138 -6.36 4.64 9.25
CA LEU A 138 -7.74 5.09 8.98
C LEU A 138 -8.12 6.38 9.72
N THR A 139 -7.42 6.73 10.80
CA THR A 139 -7.73 7.91 11.63
C THR A 139 -7.37 9.24 10.97
N ASN A 140 -6.38 9.27 10.08
CA ASN A 140 -5.88 10.51 9.48
C ASN A 140 -6.06 10.53 7.95
N LYS A 141 -6.55 11.64 7.40
CA LYS A 141 -6.76 11.81 5.94
C LYS A 141 -5.45 11.62 5.14
N ARG A 142 -4.30 12.08 5.65
CA ARG A 142 -2.99 11.93 4.96
C ARG A 142 -2.55 10.47 4.92
N PHE A 143 -2.69 9.74 6.03
CA PHE A 143 -2.28 8.32 6.08
C PHE A 143 -3.17 7.47 5.19
N LYS A 144 -4.50 7.66 5.24
CA LYS A 144 -5.44 7.05 4.30
C LYS A 144 -5.03 7.30 2.86
N LYS A 145 -4.75 8.56 2.49
CA LYS A 145 -4.34 8.92 1.13
C LYS A 145 -3.07 8.17 0.71
N ARG A 146 -2.03 8.17 1.54
CA ARG A 146 -0.76 7.48 1.24
C ARG A 146 -0.91 5.97 1.10
N PHE A 147 -1.64 5.36 2.02
CA PHE A 147 -1.96 3.94 1.96
C PHE A 147 -2.72 3.58 0.66
N LEU A 148 -3.77 4.35 0.34
CA LEU A 148 -4.56 4.15 -0.88
C LEU A 148 -3.74 4.36 -2.15
N GLN A 149 -2.90 5.40 -2.20
CA GLN A 149 -2.00 5.63 -3.35
C GLN A 149 -1.14 4.39 -3.62
N ALA A 150 -0.50 3.84 -2.58
CA ALA A 150 0.33 2.65 -2.72
C ALA A 150 -0.46 1.41 -3.14
N LEU A 151 -1.57 1.12 -2.46
CA LEU A 151 -2.38 -0.07 -2.75
C LEU A 151 -2.98 -0.03 -4.17
N LEU A 152 -3.51 1.12 -4.57
CA LEU A 152 -4.16 1.29 -5.88
C LEU A 152 -3.16 1.33 -7.04
N GLU A 153 -1.93 1.81 -6.80
CA GLU A 153 -0.84 1.71 -7.77
C GLU A 153 -0.49 0.28 -8.15
N ASP A 154 -0.67 -0.66 -7.23
CA ASP A 154 -0.36 -2.06 -7.46
C ASP A 154 -1.62 -2.78 -7.98
N GLU A 155 -2.74 -2.66 -7.26
CA GLU A 155 -3.90 -3.54 -7.44
C GLU A 155 -5.02 -2.99 -8.33
N LEU A 156 -5.09 -1.67 -8.54
CA LEU A 156 -6.16 -1.08 -9.35
C LEU A 156 -5.85 -1.28 -10.85
N THR A 157 -6.80 -1.83 -11.61
CA THR A 157 -6.64 -1.85 -13.07
C THR A 157 -6.49 -0.44 -13.62
N ALA A 158 -5.70 -0.27 -14.69
CA ALA A 158 -5.46 1.04 -15.29
C ALA A 158 -6.76 1.79 -15.64
N ILE A 159 -6.78 3.08 -15.30
CA ILE A 159 -7.85 4.01 -15.68
C ILE A 159 -7.50 4.56 -17.07
N LYS A 160 -8.31 4.23 -18.07
CA LYS A 160 -8.09 4.62 -19.48
C LYS A 160 -9.40 5.03 -20.13
N ILE A 161 -9.35 5.88 -21.16
CA ILE A 161 -10.52 6.21 -21.98
C ILE A 161 -10.81 5.08 -22.97
N ARG A 162 -12.07 4.67 -23.11
CA ARG A 162 -12.52 3.64 -24.07
C ARG A 162 -13.23 4.24 -25.29
N LYS A 163 -13.97 5.33 -25.12
CA LYS A 163 -14.63 6.13 -26.17
C LYS A 163 -14.62 7.55 -25.67
N CYS A 164 -13.90 8.47 -26.32
CA CYS A 164 -13.62 9.90 -26.04
C CYS A 164 -14.04 10.56 -24.70
N ASN A 165 -15.18 10.22 -24.10
CA ASN A 165 -15.72 10.76 -22.85
C ASN A 165 -15.98 9.72 -21.73
N TYR A 166 -15.67 8.43 -21.94
CA TYR A 166 -15.96 7.35 -20.98
C TYR A 166 -14.68 6.58 -20.58
N SER A 167 -14.43 6.46 -19.26
CA SER A 167 -13.31 5.69 -18.74
C SER A 167 -13.68 4.22 -18.51
N VAL A 168 -12.69 3.33 -18.58
CA VAL A 168 -12.83 1.96 -18.10
C VAL A 168 -13.07 2.00 -16.59
N ALA A 169 -14.03 1.22 -16.10
CA ALA A 169 -14.33 1.09 -14.67
C ALA A 169 -13.15 0.43 -13.93
N PRO A 170 -12.33 1.20 -13.19
CA PRO A 170 -11.13 0.68 -12.56
C PRO A 170 -11.53 -0.29 -11.46
N ARG A 171 -10.96 -1.50 -11.49
CA ARG A 171 -11.31 -2.60 -10.59
C ARG A 171 -10.14 -2.86 -9.64
N LEU A 172 -10.42 -2.89 -8.35
CA LEU A 172 -9.51 -3.45 -7.35
C LEU A 172 -9.98 -4.88 -7.07
N LYS A 173 -9.08 -5.85 -7.22
CA LYS A 173 -9.39 -7.27 -7.04
C LYS A 173 -8.30 -7.92 -6.20
N LEU A 174 -8.70 -8.63 -5.15
CA LEU A 174 -7.78 -9.37 -4.28
C LEU A 174 -8.30 -10.79 -4.08
N ALA A 175 -7.39 -11.69 -3.75
CA ALA A 175 -7.68 -13.11 -3.53
C ALA A 175 -7.22 -13.55 -2.14
N LYS A 176 -8.02 -14.41 -1.50
CA LYS A 176 -7.63 -15.15 -0.29
C LYS A 176 -8.11 -16.59 -0.39
N ARG A 177 -7.60 -17.42 0.52
CA ARG A 177 -8.18 -18.74 0.75
C ARG A 177 -9.65 -18.64 1.17
N GLU A 178 -10.41 -19.66 0.82
CA GLU A 178 -11.86 -19.71 1.03
C GLU A 178 -12.25 -19.43 2.49
N GLU A 179 -11.53 -20.01 3.45
CA GLU A 179 -11.75 -19.81 4.89
C GLU A 179 -11.48 -18.37 5.36
N LEU A 180 -10.76 -17.56 4.57
CA LEU A 180 -10.41 -16.17 4.88
C LEU A 180 -11.25 -15.14 4.11
N ILE A 181 -12.29 -15.57 3.40
CA ILE A 181 -13.15 -14.66 2.62
C ILE A 181 -13.93 -13.67 3.48
N PRO A 182 -14.43 -14.01 4.68
CA PRO A 182 -15.00 -13.02 5.60
C PRO A 182 -13.99 -11.90 5.91
N ASN A 183 -12.74 -12.26 6.25
CA ASN A 183 -11.70 -11.26 6.49
C ASN A 183 -11.33 -10.46 5.23
N LEU A 184 -11.29 -11.08 4.05
CA LEU A 184 -11.07 -10.32 2.81
C LEU A 184 -12.20 -9.31 2.57
N ARG A 185 -13.45 -9.66 2.88
CA ARG A 185 -14.60 -8.75 2.76
C ARG A 185 -14.46 -7.55 3.70
N GLU A 186 -14.07 -7.77 4.95
CA GLU A 186 -13.77 -6.71 5.92
C GLU A 186 -12.67 -5.77 5.42
N PHE A 187 -11.53 -6.31 5.00
CA PHE A 187 -10.44 -5.52 4.44
C PHE A 187 -10.90 -4.70 3.22
N MET A 188 -11.63 -5.33 2.29
CA MET A 188 -12.13 -4.66 1.08
C MET A 188 -13.15 -3.56 1.42
N GLN A 189 -13.94 -3.74 2.49
CA GLN A 189 -14.87 -2.74 2.99
C GLN A 189 -14.12 -1.54 3.60
N GLN A 190 -13.08 -1.78 4.41
CA GLN A 190 -12.22 -0.70 4.95
C GLN A 190 -11.55 0.11 3.83
N VAL A 191 -11.04 -0.55 2.78
CA VAL A 191 -10.46 0.15 1.62
C VAL A 191 -11.52 0.96 0.87
N LYS A 192 -12.70 0.38 0.64
CA LYS A 192 -13.84 1.06 -0.02
C LYS A 192 -14.25 2.31 0.76
N GLU A 193 -14.47 2.20 2.06
CA GLU A 193 -14.84 3.33 2.93
C GLU A 193 -13.73 4.38 2.99
N ALA A 194 -12.47 3.96 3.03
CA ALA A 194 -11.34 4.88 2.96
C ALA A 194 -11.37 5.70 1.66
N ILE A 195 -11.63 5.08 0.51
CA ILE A 195 -11.78 5.76 -0.79
C ILE A 195 -12.99 6.70 -0.77
N GLU A 196 -14.14 6.21 -0.29
CA GLU A 196 -15.40 6.98 -0.22
C GLU A 196 -15.29 8.18 0.72
N SER A 197 -14.41 8.14 1.74
CA SER A 197 -14.12 9.29 2.61
C SER A 197 -13.44 10.47 1.89
N PHE A 198 -12.94 10.28 0.67
CA PHE A 198 -12.46 11.35 -0.21
C PHE A 198 -13.53 11.83 -1.21
N GLY A 199 -14.78 11.36 -1.08
CA GLY A 199 -15.86 11.66 -2.01
C GLY A 199 -15.78 10.88 -3.32
N VAL A 200 -15.02 9.77 -3.36
CA VAL A 200 -14.89 8.92 -4.55
C VAL A 200 -15.82 7.71 -4.42
N GLU A 201 -16.80 7.60 -5.30
CA GLU A 201 -17.80 6.54 -5.30
C GLU A 201 -17.24 5.20 -5.78
N CYS A 202 -17.56 4.14 -5.03
CA CYS A 202 -17.26 2.77 -5.40
C CYS A 202 -18.54 1.95 -5.66
N SER A 203 -18.43 0.87 -6.42
CA SER A 203 -19.49 -0.15 -6.51
C SER A 203 -19.61 -0.95 -5.21
N HIS A 204 -20.63 -1.79 -5.11
CA HIS A 204 -20.66 -2.85 -4.11
C HIS A 204 -19.51 -3.83 -4.31
N ILE A 205 -19.09 -4.46 -3.22
CA ILE A 205 -18.14 -5.58 -3.23
C ILE A 205 -18.83 -6.79 -3.86
N SER A 206 -18.15 -7.46 -4.77
CA SER A 206 -18.68 -8.64 -5.45
C SER A 206 -19.03 -9.78 -4.50
N ARG A 207 -19.78 -10.74 -5.02
CA ARG A 207 -19.79 -12.10 -4.45
C ARG A 207 -18.41 -12.75 -4.66
N PRO A 208 -18.02 -13.72 -3.82
CA PRO A 208 -16.78 -14.46 -4.02
C PRO A 208 -16.77 -15.21 -5.37
N ILE A 209 -15.65 -15.19 -6.06
CA ILE A 209 -15.47 -15.88 -7.34
C ILE A 209 -14.32 -16.87 -7.19
N LYS A 210 -14.56 -18.16 -7.44
CA LYS A 210 -13.50 -19.18 -7.43
C LYS A 210 -12.51 -18.92 -8.58
N THR A 211 -11.22 -18.84 -8.26
CA THR A 211 -10.16 -18.54 -9.26
C THR A 211 -9.04 -19.56 -9.28
N ARG A 212 -8.79 -20.22 -8.15
CA ARG A 212 -7.87 -21.36 -8.00
C ARG A 212 -8.54 -22.42 -7.15
N THR A 213 -7.95 -23.62 -7.10
CA THR A 213 -8.47 -24.76 -6.31
C THR A 213 -8.82 -24.42 -4.87
N GLU A 214 -8.11 -23.49 -4.23
CA GLU A 214 -8.33 -23.09 -2.82
C GLU A 214 -8.52 -21.59 -2.61
N CYS A 215 -8.64 -20.76 -3.66
CA CYS A 215 -8.73 -19.31 -3.50
C CYS A 215 -9.95 -18.72 -4.19
N GLN A 216 -10.52 -17.71 -3.54
CA GLN A 216 -11.63 -16.94 -4.06
C GLN A 216 -11.24 -15.45 -4.12
N ASP A 217 -11.72 -14.78 -5.16
CA ASP A 217 -11.49 -13.36 -5.41
C ASP A 217 -12.70 -12.55 -4.95
N LEU A 218 -12.43 -11.38 -4.38
CA LEU A 218 -13.39 -10.28 -4.25
C LEU A 218 -12.91 -9.08 -5.06
N TYR A 219 -13.87 -8.32 -5.59
CA TYR A 219 -13.56 -7.06 -6.23
C TYR A 219 -14.63 -6.00 -5.98
N PHE A 220 -14.24 -4.74 -6.09
CA PHE A 220 -15.17 -3.64 -6.35
C PHE A 220 -14.56 -2.74 -7.43
N ARG A 221 -15.32 -1.77 -7.90
CA ARG A 221 -14.88 -0.81 -8.92
C ARG A 221 -15.01 0.61 -8.41
N ILE A 222 -14.09 1.48 -8.79
CA ILE A 222 -14.35 2.92 -8.76
C ILE A 222 -15.34 3.22 -9.88
N LYS A 223 -16.43 3.94 -9.59
CA LYS A 223 -17.44 4.22 -10.62
C LYS A 223 -16.82 5.07 -11.74
N PRO A 224 -16.97 4.71 -13.03
CA PRO A 224 -16.28 5.37 -14.15
C PRO A 224 -16.91 6.71 -14.58
N ASN A 225 -17.87 7.24 -13.83
CA ASN A 225 -18.52 8.49 -14.22
C ASN A 225 -17.51 9.66 -14.16
N LYS A 226 -17.69 10.66 -15.03
CA LYS A 226 -16.68 11.71 -15.27
C LYS A 226 -16.27 12.43 -13.99
N ARG A 227 -17.27 12.89 -13.20
CA ARG A 227 -17.06 13.63 -11.95
C ARG A 227 -16.29 12.80 -10.93
N ASN A 228 -16.61 11.52 -10.82
CA ASN A 228 -15.97 10.62 -9.89
C ASN A 228 -14.49 10.34 -10.23
N ILE A 229 -14.15 10.19 -11.51
CA ILE A 229 -12.76 10.00 -11.94
C ILE A 229 -11.94 11.28 -11.74
N ILE A 230 -12.53 12.45 -11.97
CA ILE A 230 -11.92 13.73 -11.65
C ILE A 230 -11.64 13.84 -10.15
N LYS A 231 -12.65 13.54 -9.31
CA LYS A 231 -12.51 13.53 -7.85
C LYS A 231 -11.43 12.56 -7.39
N PHE A 232 -11.36 11.37 -7.99
CA PHE A 232 -10.30 10.40 -7.72
C PHE A 232 -8.91 10.97 -8.01
N LYS A 233 -8.71 11.60 -9.17
CA LYS A 233 -7.41 12.19 -9.55
C LYS A 233 -7.01 13.37 -8.65
N GLU A 234 -7.96 14.19 -8.22
CA GLU A 234 -7.72 15.38 -7.39
C GLU A 234 -7.44 15.00 -5.93
N GLU A 235 -8.20 14.06 -5.37
CA GLU A 235 -8.14 13.75 -3.93
C GLU A 235 -7.15 12.64 -3.58
N ILE A 236 -7.05 11.60 -4.41
CA ILE A 236 -6.23 10.41 -4.15
C ILE A 236 -5.09 10.31 -5.18
N GLY A 237 -5.44 10.05 -6.44
CA GLY A 237 -4.51 9.87 -7.55
C GLY A 237 -3.52 8.71 -7.35
N PHE A 238 -2.43 8.77 -8.11
CA PHE A 238 -1.26 7.92 -7.95
C PHE A 238 -0.05 8.80 -7.60
N ARG A 239 1.00 8.19 -7.04
CA ARG A 239 2.17 8.87 -6.50
C ARG A 239 3.46 8.57 -7.26
N LEU A 240 3.80 7.31 -7.50
CA LEU A 240 5.09 6.90 -8.08
C LEU A 240 4.97 6.13 -9.39
N ASN A 241 3.88 5.38 -9.63
CA ASN A 241 3.73 4.60 -10.86
C ASN A 241 3.48 5.54 -12.06
N GLN A 242 4.54 5.84 -12.83
CA GLN A 242 4.52 6.87 -13.85
C GLN A 242 3.47 6.59 -14.94
N ASP A 243 3.34 5.34 -15.38
CA ASP A 243 2.38 4.99 -16.43
C ASP A 243 0.94 5.19 -15.94
N LYS A 244 0.64 4.83 -14.68
CA LYS A 244 -0.69 5.06 -14.10
C LYS A 244 -0.95 6.56 -13.91
N ILE A 245 0.06 7.34 -13.52
CA ILE A 245 -0.03 8.81 -13.39
C ILE A 245 -0.35 9.43 -14.74
N ASP A 246 0.39 9.09 -15.79
CA ASP A 246 0.24 9.66 -17.13
C ASP A 246 -1.11 9.29 -17.74
N ASN A 247 -1.51 8.01 -17.66
CA ASN A 247 -2.81 7.57 -18.13
C ASN A 247 -3.97 8.28 -17.42
N LEU A 248 -3.86 8.46 -16.09
CA LEU A 248 -4.88 9.16 -15.32
C LEU A 248 -4.91 10.65 -15.65
N LYS A 249 -3.76 11.29 -15.90
CA LYS A 249 -3.67 12.68 -16.33
C LYS A 249 -4.36 12.90 -17.67
N ILE A 250 -4.04 12.07 -18.67
CA ILE A 250 -4.70 12.11 -19.99
C ILE A 250 -6.22 11.95 -19.83
N CYS A 251 -6.65 10.97 -19.04
CA CYS A 251 -8.07 10.74 -18.78
C CYS A 251 -8.72 11.97 -18.12
N TYR A 252 -8.09 12.55 -17.10
CA TYR A 252 -8.57 13.74 -16.40
C TYR A 252 -8.72 14.95 -17.33
N ASP A 253 -7.72 15.24 -18.16
CA ASP A 253 -7.74 16.40 -19.06
C ASP A 253 -8.89 16.32 -20.07
N ILE A 254 -9.11 15.13 -20.64
CA ILE A 254 -10.22 14.86 -21.55
C ILE A 254 -11.58 15.00 -20.84
N LEU A 255 -11.70 14.45 -19.62
CA LEU A 255 -12.94 14.50 -18.87
C LEU A 255 -13.30 15.93 -18.44
N LYS A 256 -12.34 16.74 -17.99
CA LYS A 256 -12.55 18.16 -17.64
C LYS A 256 -13.05 18.97 -18.83
N ARG A 257 -12.47 18.77 -20.02
CA ARG A 257 -12.89 19.48 -21.26
C ARG A 257 -14.31 19.15 -21.70
N THR A 258 -14.81 17.96 -21.37
CA THR A 258 -16.13 17.48 -21.81
C THR A 258 -17.20 17.55 -20.71
N LEU A 259 -16.86 18.18 -19.57
CA LEU A 259 -17.78 18.45 -18.46
C LEU A 259 -18.34 19.88 -18.49
N ASN A 260 -17.61 20.78 -19.14
CA ASN A 260 -18.09 22.08 -19.61
C ASN A 260 -18.85 21.89 -20.92
#